data_AF-A0A7X7K2X3-F1
#
_entry.id   AF-A0A7X7K2X3-F1
#
_cell.length_a   1.000
_cell.length_b   1.000
_cell.length_c   1.000
_cell.angle_alpha   90.00
_cell.angle_beta   90.00
_cell.angle_gamma   90.00
#
_symmetry.space_group_name_H-M   'P 1'
#
loop_
_entity.id
_entity.type
_entity.pdbx_description
1 polymer ?
#
loop_
_entity_poly.entity_id
_entity_poly.type
_entity_poly.pdbx_seq_one_letter_code
_entity_poly.pdbx_strand_id
1 'polypeptide(L)'
;DKGFTLIELLVVIIIIAILAAIAIPTFLGQRQKAQDAAAKSLIRNAMTAVESAYTDTQDFTLVALADLQGIEPSIAWPAAGAAGVAAAPGAANDAAANIVGWAMTGESTYELGTTSKSTHTYGVMVDKTTGNVFYRNGAALDVGDSW
;
A
#
# COMPACT_ATOMS: atom_id res chain seq x y z
N ASP A 1 8.58 55.10 -17.03
CA ASP A 1 8.67 53.76 -16.43
C ASP A 1 9.03 53.82 -14.96
N LYS A 2 8.06 53.54 -14.08
CA LYS A 2 8.32 53.37 -12.65
C LYS A 2 8.95 51.99 -12.48
N GLY A 3 10.28 51.95 -12.34
CA GLY A 3 11.00 50.72 -12.08
C GLY A 3 10.63 50.15 -10.71
N PHE A 4 10.42 48.84 -10.65
CA PHE A 4 10.30 48.10 -9.39
C PHE A 4 11.52 48.38 -8.51
N THR A 5 11.31 48.63 -7.22
CA THR A 5 12.44 48.86 -6.31
C THR A 5 13.06 47.52 -5.91
N LEU A 6 14.39 47.50 -5.74
CA LEU A 6 15.10 46.30 -5.27
C LEU A 6 14.63 45.86 -3.86
N ILE A 7 14.18 46.81 -3.04
CA ILE A 7 13.68 46.53 -1.70
C ILE A 7 12.31 45.82 -1.73
N GLU A 8 11.42 46.17 -2.66
CA GLU A 8 10.13 45.46 -2.82
C GLU A 8 10.36 44.00 -3.18
N LEU A 9 11.28 43.73 -4.09
CA LEU A 9 11.61 42.36 -4.48
C LEU A 9 12.28 41.60 -3.33
N LEU A 10 13.13 42.26 -2.55
CA LEU A 10 13.82 41.68 -1.39
C LEU A 10 12.85 41.23 -0.28
N VAL A 11 11.83 42.03 0.05
CA VAL A 11 10.85 41.66 1.09
C VAL A 11 10.01 40.45 0.63
N VAL A 12 9.64 40.40 -0.65
CA VAL A 12 8.84 39.30 -1.20
C VAL A 12 9.60 37.98 -1.12
N ILE A 13 10.88 37.95 -1.49
CA ILE A 13 11.67 36.71 -1.41
C ILE A 13 11.87 36.23 0.03
N ILE A 14 12.00 37.15 1.00
CA ILE A 14 12.11 36.80 2.42
C ILE A 14 10.84 36.12 2.92
N ILE A 15 9.66 36.67 2.57
CA ILE A 15 8.38 36.08 2.96
C ILE A 15 8.21 34.70 2.32
N ILE A 16 8.50 34.56 1.01
CA ILE A 16 8.44 33.26 0.32
C ILE A 16 9.40 32.26 0.95
N ALA A 17 10.61 32.68 1.34
CA ALA A 17 11.59 31.80 2.00
C ALA A 17 11.07 31.28 3.35
N ILE A 18 10.45 32.12 4.17
CA ILE A 18 9.87 31.71 5.46
C ILE A 18 8.72 30.73 5.25
N LEU A 19 7.82 31.02 4.30
CA LEU A 19 6.69 30.14 3.99
C LEU A 19 7.16 28.79 3.45
N ALA A 20 8.14 28.79 2.53
CA ALA A 20 8.71 27.58 1.96
C ALA A 20 9.40 26.70 3.01
N ALA A 21 10.11 27.31 3.96
CA ALA A 21 10.80 26.58 5.04
C ALA A 21 9.84 25.73 5.89
N ILE A 22 8.60 26.21 6.12
CA ILE A 22 7.57 25.47 6.86
C ILE A 22 6.81 24.52 5.92
N ALA A 23 6.45 24.98 4.73
CA ALA A 23 5.60 24.22 3.82
C ALA A 23 6.27 22.96 3.26
N ILE A 24 7.56 23.01 2.91
CA ILE A 24 8.29 21.89 2.30
C ILE A 24 8.30 20.64 3.20
N PRO A 25 8.75 20.69 4.47
CA PRO A 25 8.78 19.49 5.31
C PRO A 25 7.37 18.92 5.56
N THR A 26 6.37 19.79 5.78
CA THR A 26 4.97 19.36 5.96
C THR A 26 4.43 18.68 4.71
N PHE A 27 4.67 19.25 3.52
CA PHE A 27 4.23 18.69 2.25
C PHE A 27 4.88 17.32 1.98
N LEU A 28 6.18 17.17 2.25
CA LEU A 28 6.86 15.89 2.11
C LEU A 28 6.29 14.82 3.05
N GLY A 29 6.00 15.16 4.31
CA GLY A 29 5.35 14.25 5.25
C GLY A 29 3.92 13.87 4.83
N GLN A 30 3.14 14.82 4.31
CA GLN A 30 1.80 14.54 3.77
C GLN A 30 1.86 13.62 2.56
N ARG A 31 2.83 13.84 1.65
CA ARG A 31 3.03 13.00 0.47
C ARG A 31 3.39 11.56 0.86
N GLN A 32 4.26 11.35 1.84
CA GLN A 32 4.58 10.01 2.35
C GLN A 32 3.34 9.32 2.94
N LYS A 33 2.57 10.02 3.78
CA LYS A 33 1.31 9.48 4.33
C LYS A 33 0.31 9.10 3.24
N ALA A 34 0.20 9.90 2.17
CA ALA A 34 -0.67 9.59 1.04
C ALA A 34 -0.20 8.35 0.26
N GLN A 35 1.11 8.18 0.08
CA GLN A 35 1.69 6.99 -0.57
C GLN A 35 1.45 5.73 0.26
N ASP A 36 1.63 5.83 1.57
CA ASP A 36 1.32 4.73 2.49
C ASP A 36 -0.18 4.40 2.45
N ALA A 37 -1.06 5.40 2.53
CA ALA A 37 -2.51 5.22 2.47
C ALA A 37 -2.97 4.55 1.16
N ALA A 38 -2.34 4.88 0.03
CA ALA A 38 -2.60 4.24 -1.25
C ALA A 38 -2.25 2.75 -1.22
N ALA A 39 -1.08 2.38 -0.69
CA ALA A 39 -0.69 0.97 -0.49
C ALA A 39 -1.70 0.23 0.40
N LYS A 40 -2.21 0.89 1.45
CA LYS A 40 -3.25 0.29 2.31
C LYS A 40 -4.56 0.04 1.59
N SER A 41 -4.99 1.02 0.82
CA SER A 41 -6.22 0.88 0.04
C SER A 41 -6.10 -0.24 -0.99
N LEU A 42 -4.94 -0.35 -1.65
CA LEU A 42 -4.69 -1.37 -2.65
C LEU A 42 -4.81 -2.79 -2.07
N ILE A 43 -4.21 -3.05 -0.90
CA ILE A 43 -4.36 -4.34 -0.23
C ILE A 43 -5.80 -4.60 0.21
N ARG A 44 -6.54 -3.60 0.70
CA ARG A 44 -7.97 -3.80 1.04
C ARG A 44 -8.78 -4.22 -0.18
N ASN A 45 -8.54 -3.60 -1.34
CA ASN A 45 -9.17 -4.01 -2.59
C ASN A 45 -8.77 -5.43 -2.99
N ALA A 46 -7.49 -5.77 -2.85
CA ALA A 46 -6.98 -7.12 -3.09
C ALA A 46 -7.63 -8.17 -2.15
N MET A 47 -7.80 -7.85 -0.87
CA MET A 47 -8.53 -8.71 0.08
C MET A 47 -9.95 -8.95 -0.41
N THR A 48 -10.68 -7.89 -0.78
CA THR A 48 -12.04 -8.05 -1.32
C THR A 48 -12.08 -8.96 -2.54
N ALA A 49 -11.09 -8.85 -3.45
CA ALA A 49 -11.01 -9.72 -4.62
C ALA A 49 -10.78 -11.19 -4.25
N VAL A 50 -9.83 -11.46 -3.36
CA VAL A 50 -9.51 -12.83 -2.89
C VAL A 50 -10.68 -13.44 -2.13
N GLU A 51 -11.33 -12.67 -1.26
CA GLU A 51 -12.52 -13.10 -0.52
C GLU A 51 -13.72 -13.37 -1.44
N SER A 52 -13.86 -12.60 -2.52
CA SER A 52 -14.88 -12.86 -3.53
C SER A 52 -14.60 -14.15 -4.30
N ALA A 53 -13.35 -14.51 -4.55
CA ALA A 53 -13.01 -15.79 -5.19
C ALA A 53 -13.36 -16.99 -4.29
N TYR A 54 -13.23 -16.81 -2.97
CA TYR A 54 -13.54 -17.85 -1.97
C TYR A 54 -15.02 -18.21 -1.89
N THR A 55 -15.95 -17.31 -2.25
CA THR A 55 -17.39 -17.62 -2.12
C THR A 55 -17.83 -18.78 -3.00
N ASP A 56 -17.14 -19.03 -4.09
CA ASP A 56 -17.48 -20.06 -5.07
C ASP A 56 -16.84 -21.41 -4.73
N THR A 57 -15.60 -21.40 -4.23
CA THR A 57 -14.83 -22.62 -3.95
C THR A 57 -14.87 -23.06 -2.50
N GLN A 58 -15.06 -22.12 -1.56
CA GLN A 58 -14.83 -22.30 -0.13
C GLN A 58 -13.44 -22.86 0.22
N ASP A 59 -12.48 -22.64 -0.67
CA ASP A 59 -11.11 -23.12 -0.55
C ASP A 59 -10.17 -22.17 -1.31
N PHE A 60 -9.30 -21.46 -0.57
CA PHE A 60 -8.33 -20.55 -1.17
C PHE A 60 -7.27 -21.28 -2.01
N THR A 61 -6.97 -22.55 -1.74
CA THR A 61 -5.98 -23.30 -2.52
C THR A 61 -6.40 -23.54 -3.96
N LEU A 62 -7.71 -23.43 -4.23
CA LEU A 62 -8.29 -23.54 -5.57
C LEU A 62 -8.34 -22.20 -6.32
N VAL A 63 -8.05 -21.07 -5.65
CA VAL A 63 -8.06 -19.75 -6.28
C VAL A 63 -6.81 -19.57 -7.13
N ALA A 64 -7.01 -19.36 -8.42
CA ALA A 64 -5.96 -19.14 -9.39
C ALA A 64 -5.78 -17.66 -9.74
N LEU A 65 -4.65 -17.35 -10.37
CA LEU A 65 -4.34 -16.01 -10.88
C LEU A 65 -5.44 -15.45 -11.81
N ALA A 66 -6.01 -16.31 -12.66
CA ALA A 66 -7.03 -15.91 -13.60
C ALA A 66 -8.33 -15.46 -12.91
N ASP A 67 -8.68 -16.06 -11.77
CA ASP A 67 -9.86 -15.68 -11.00
C ASP A 67 -9.67 -14.28 -10.42
N LEU A 68 -8.52 -14.01 -9.81
CA LEU A 68 -8.18 -12.71 -9.24
C LEU A 68 -8.13 -11.61 -10.31
N GLN A 69 -7.58 -11.90 -11.48
CA GLN A 69 -7.55 -10.97 -12.62
C GLN A 69 -8.95 -10.72 -13.20
N GLY A 70 -9.83 -11.72 -13.18
CA GLY A 70 -11.22 -11.58 -13.60
C GLY A 70 -12.05 -10.73 -12.63
N ILE A 71 -11.79 -10.86 -11.32
CA ILE A 71 -12.50 -10.13 -10.27
C ILE A 71 -12.01 -8.68 -10.15
N GLU A 72 -10.69 -8.48 -10.11
CA GLU A 72 -10.08 -7.16 -9.94
C GLU A 72 -8.95 -6.95 -10.96
N PRO A 73 -9.27 -6.49 -12.19
CA PRO A 73 -8.32 -6.31 -13.27
C PRO A 73 -7.44 -5.07 -13.11
N SER A 74 -7.76 -4.13 -12.21
CA SER A 74 -6.93 -2.94 -11.99
C SER A 74 -5.70 -3.23 -11.13
N ILE A 75 -5.71 -4.34 -10.40
CA ILE A 75 -4.56 -4.84 -9.65
C ILE A 75 -3.72 -5.73 -10.56
N ALA A 76 -2.43 -5.44 -10.62
CA ALA A 76 -1.45 -6.29 -11.26
C ALA A 76 -1.05 -7.41 -10.31
N TRP A 77 -1.62 -8.59 -10.54
CA TRP A 77 -1.30 -9.80 -9.78
C TRP A 77 -0.07 -10.48 -10.40
N PRO A 78 1.08 -10.55 -9.69
CA PRO A 78 2.23 -11.33 -10.14
C PRO A 78 1.92 -12.84 -10.06
N ALA A 79 2.87 -13.70 -10.43
CA ALA A 79 2.75 -15.12 -10.12
C ALA A 79 2.61 -15.33 -8.60
N ALA A 80 1.85 -16.36 -8.20
CA ALA A 80 1.66 -16.70 -6.80
C ALA A 80 3.01 -16.87 -6.08
N GLY A 81 3.16 -16.21 -4.95
CA GLY A 81 4.31 -16.33 -4.07
C GLY A 81 4.21 -17.54 -3.14
N ALA A 82 5.25 -17.74 -2.34
CA ALA A 82 5.21 -18.65 -1.19
C ALA A 82 4.67 -17.91 0.05
N ALA A 83 4.38 -18.67 1.11
CA ALA A 83 4.07 -18.12 2.43
C ALA A 83 5.16 -17.13 2.90
N GLY A 84 4.75 -16.07 3.60
CA GLY A 84 5.60 -14.97 4.05
C GLY A 84 5.52 -13.69 3.21
N VAL A 85 4.74 -13.65 2.13
CA VAL A 85 4.55 -12.46 1.29
C VAL A 85 3.91 -11.29 2.05
N ALA A 86 3.12 -11.56 3.09
CA ALA A 86 2.54 -10.50 3.92
C ALA A 86 3.61 -9.74 4.73
N ALA A 87 4.59 -10.45 5.28
CA ALA A 87 5.67 -9.84 6.04
C ALA A 87 6.73 -9.21 5.12
N ALA A 88 7.09 -9.91 4.05
CA ALA A 88 8.16 -9.50 3.14
C ALA A 88 7.68 -9.53 1.69
N PRO A 89 6.83 -8.58 1.26
CA PRO A 89 6.51 -8.45 -0.14
C PRO A 89 7.80 -8.17 -0.91
N GLY A 90 8.04 -8.93 -1.98
CA GLY A 90 9.22 -8.70 -2.84
C GLY A 90 9.24 -7.27 -3.36
N ALA A 91 10.43 -6.72 -3.61
CA ALA A 91 10.60 -5.32 -4.03
C ALA A 91 9.86 -4.95 -5.34
N ALA A 92 9.45 -5.95 -6.12
CA ALA A 92 8.64 -5.77 -7.33
C ALA A 92 7.15 -5.50 -7.05
N ASN A 93 6.66 -5.77 -5.83
CA ASN A 93 5.28 -5.49 -5.42
C ASN A 93 5.15 -4.01 -5.06
N ASP A 94 5.07 -3.15 -6.07
CA ASP A 94 4.97 -1.69 -5.93
C ASP A 94 3.52 -1.22 -6.02
N ALA A 95 3.03 -0.59 -4.95
CA ALA A 95 1.69 -0.03 -4.90
C ALA A 95 1.50 1.12 -5.90
N ALA A 96 2.56 1.84 -6.28
CA ALA A 96 2.47 2.87 -7.30
C ALA A 96 2.26 2.30 -8.72
N ALA A 97 2.56 1.02 -8.91
CA ALA A 97 2.30 0.26 -10.12
C ALA A 97 1.05 -0.65 -9.98
N ASN A 98 0.28 -0.50 -8.89
CA ASN A 98 -0.86 -1.37 -8.53
C ASN A 98 -0.51 -2.85 -8.40
N ILE A 99 0.71 -3.21 -8.00
CA ILE A 99 1.13 -4.62 -7.89
C ILE A 99 0.93 -5.10 -6.45
N VAL A 100 0.22 -6.22 -6.28
CA VAL A 100 0.04 -6.87 -4.97
C VAL A 100 0.55 -8.30 -5.02
N GLY A 101 1.58 -8.59 -4.23
CA GLY A 101 2.03 -9.96 -4.02
C GLY A 101 0.98 -10.75 -3.23
N TRP A 102 0.81 -12.02 -3.59
CA TRP A 102 -0.23 -12.87 -3.01
C TRP A 102 0.28 -14.30 -2.86
N ALA A 103 -0.26 -15.02 -1.87
CA ALA A 103 -0.03 -16.45 -1.68
C ALA A 103 -1.24 -17.08 -0.99
N MET A 104 -1.77 -18.17 -1.54
CA MET A 104 -2.77 -19.00 -0.87
C MET A 104 -2.00 -20.02 -0.02
N THR A 105 -2.16 -19.96 1.30
CA THR A 105 -1.31 -20.71 2.24
C THR A 105 -2.00 -21.91 2.87
N GLY A 106 -3.31 -22.07 2.62
CA GLY A 106 -4.14 -23.17 3.07
C GLY A 106 -5.58 -22.96 2.62
N GLU A 107 -6.47 -23.91 2.92
CA GLU A 107 -7.87 -23.85 2.48
C GLU A 107 -8.59 -22.60 3.00
N SER A 108 -8.24 -22.15 4.20
CA SER A 108 -8.83 -21.01 4.89
C SER A 108 -7.86 -19.84 5.12
N THR A 109 -6.66 -19.90 4.53
CA THR A 109 -5.62 -18.90 4.77
C THR A 109 -4.98 -18.37 3.50
N TYR A 110 -4.74 -17.07 3.46
CA TYR A 110 -4.00 -16.41 2.40
C TYR A 110 -3.19 -15.24 2.92
N GLU A 111 -2.24 -14.78 2.11
CA GLU A 111 -1.39 -13.66 2.40
C GLU A 111 -1.38 -12.68 1.23
N LEU A 112 -1.33 -11.38 1.56
CA LEU A 112 -1.19 -10.29 0.60
C LEU A 112 -0.12 -9.31 1.09
N GLY A 113 0.63 -8.72 0.17
CA GLY A 113 1.63 -7.71 0.52
C GLY A 113 2.02 -6.80 -0.64
N THR A 114 2.33 -5.54 -0.31
CA THR A 114 2.82 -4.53 -1.24
C THR A 114 3.77 -3.57 -0.54
N THR A 115 4.58 -2.87 -1.35
CA THR A 115 5.47 -1.80 -0.92
C THR A 115 4.91 -0.46 -1.37
N SER A 116 4.86 0.52 -0.48
CA SER A 116 4.47 1.90 -0.82
C SER A 116 5.62 2.62 -1.52
N LYS A 117 5.30 3.70 -2.25
CA LYS A 117 6.32 4.57 -2.86
C LYS A 117 7.23 5.27 -1.84
N SER A 118 6.79 5.35 -0.58
CA SER A 118 7.57 5.78 0.59
C SER A 118 8.43 4.66 1.18
N THR A 119 8.56 3.52 0.49
CA THR A 119 9.39 2.35 0.83
C THR A 119 8.92 1.55 2.05
N HIS A 120 7.74 1.87 2.60
CA HIS A 120 7.16 1.06 3.66
C HIS A 120 6.48 -0.17 3.07
N THR A 121 6.65 -1.32 3.71
CA THR A 121 5.89 -2.51 3.32
C THR A 121 4.63 -2.63 4.16
N TYR A 122 3.58 -3.12 3.53
CA TYR A 122 2.31 -3.42 4.16
C TYR A 122 1.86 -4.79 3.70
N GLY A 123 1.24 -5.54 4.59
CA GLY A 123 0.68 -6.83 4.25
C GLY A 123 -0.33 -7.31 5.26
N VAL A 124 -1.01 -8.37 4.90
CA VAL A 124 -2.00 -9.05 5.72
C VAL A 124 -1.90 -10.54 5.48
N MET A 125 -1.85 -11.29 6.56
CA MET A 125 -2.18 -12.70 6.58
C MET A 125 -3.61 -12.81 7.09
N VAL A 126 -4.47 -13.47 6.32
CA VAL A 126 -5.85 -13.74 6.69
C VAL A 126 -5.97 -15.23 7.00
N ASP A 127 -6.59 -15.54 8.12
CA ASP A 127 -7.05 -16.87 8.48
C ASP A 127 -8.52 -16.78 8.89
N LYS A 128 -9.40 -17.47 8.15
CA LYS A 128 -10.85 -17.48 8.43
C LYS A 128 -11.19 -18.09 9.80
N THR A 129 -10.26 -18.83 10.39
CA THR A 129 -10.42 -19.59 11.64
C THR A 129 -9.89 -18.81 12.83
N THR A 130 -8.69 -18.24 12.70
CA THR A 130 -7.97 -17.60 13.82
C THR A 130 -7.96 -16.07 13.76
N GLY A 131 -8.32 -15.48 12.62
CA GLY A 131 -8.36 -14.04 12.40
C GLY A 131 -7.18 -13.54 11.55
N ASN A 132 -7.07 -12.22 11.44
CA ASN A 132 -6.11 -11.58 10.55
C ASN A 132 -4.89 -11.06 11.32
N VAL A 133 -3.71 -11.18 10.74
CA VAL A 133 -2.47 -10.55 11.20
C VAL A 133 -2.03 -9.52 10.18
N PHE A 134 -1.90 -8.27 10.59
CA PHE A 134 -1.42 -7.20 9.74
C PHE A 134 0.07 -7.00 9.92
N TYR A 135 0.75 -6.63 8.84
CA TYR A 135 2.19 -6.40 8.83
C TYR A 135 2.52 -5.00 8.36
N ARG A 136 3.52 -4.40 8.99
CA ARG A 136 4.17 -3.17 8.52
C ARG A 136 5.67 -3.31 8.64
N ASN A 137 6.39 -3.06 7.54
CA ASN A 137 7.85 -3.18 7.49
C ASN A 137 8.37 -4.54 8.01
N GLY A 138 7.62 -5.62 7.75
CA GLY A 138 7.94 -6.97 8.19
C GLY A 138 7.59 -7.31 9.64
N ALA A 139 7.19 -6.34 10.46
CA ALA A 139 6.72 -6.59 11.81
C ALA A 139 5.20 -6.84 11.81
N ALA A 140 4.77 -7.88 12.54
CA ALA A 140 3.35 -8.08 12.84
C ALA A 140 2.87 -6.95 13.75
N LEU A 141 1.65 -6.48 13.49
CA LEU A 141 0.97 -5.46 14.27
C LEU A 141 0.05 -6.11 15.29
N ASP A 142 -0.14 -5.44 16.43
CA ASP A 142 -1.09 -5.87 17.43
C ASP A 142 -2.53 -5.79 16.89
N VAL A 143 -3.44 -6.57 17.48
CA VAL A 143 -4.84 -6.71 17.01
C VAL A 143 -5.59 -5.36 16.99
N GLY A 144 -5.19 -4.39 17.83
CA GLY A 144 -5.72 -3.03 17.86
C GLY A 144 -5.14 -2.07 16.81
N ASP A 145 -4.02 -2.44 16.19
CA ASP A 145 -3.23 -1.58 15.29
C ASP A 145 -3.43 -1.93 13.81
N SER A 146 -4.58 -2.55 13.48
CA SER A 146 -5.06 -2.61 12.11
C SER A 146 -5.19 -1.18 11.53
N TRP A 147 -4.99 -1.07 10.23
CA TRP A 147 -4.31 0.04 9.57
C TRP A 147 -5.23 0.84 8.66
#